data_AF-A0A2D6SZT0-F1
#
_entry.id   AF-A0A2D6SZT0-F1
#
_cell.length_a   1.000
_cell.length_b   1.000
_cell.length_c   1.000
_cell.angle_alpha   90.00
_cell.angle_beta   90.00
_cell.angle_gamma   90.00
#
_symmetry.space_group_name_H-M   'P 1'
#
loop_
_entity.id
_entity.type
_entity.pdbx_description
1 polymer ?
#
loop_
_entity_poly.entity_id
_entity_poly.type
_entity_poly.pdbx_seq_one_letter_code
_entity_poly.pdbx_strand_id
1 'polypeptide(L)' 'MDKVMRILHILNDGDEPLYTEIIDAMAREDTREIIDLSKTDLSYDEIIDQIVESDKVISWQ' A
#
# COMPACT_ATOMS: atom_id res chain seq x y z
N MET A 1 -18.06 15.93 5.45
CA MET A 1 -16.93 15.65 4.55
C MET A 1 -16.43 14.29 4.96
N ASP A 2 -16.56 13.30 4.08
CA ASP A 2 -15.91 12.01 4.31
C ASP A 2 -14.40 12.24 4.37
N LYS A 3 -13.76 11.64 5.38
CA LYS A 3 -12.32 11.72 5.57
C LYS A 3 -11.68 10.93 4.43
N VAL A 4 -10.78 11.54 3.66
CA VAL A 4 -9.93 10.82 2.71
C VAL A 4 -9.11 9.80 3.51
N MET A 5 -9.27 8.50 3.25
CA MET A 5 -8.50 7.48 3.96
C MET A 5 -7.14 7.31 3.28
N ARG A 6 -6.09 7.13 4.10
CA ARG A 6 -4.78 6.67 3.62
C ARG A 6 -4.74 5.15 3.67
N ILE A 7 -4.67 4.52 2.49
CA ILE A 7 -4.55 3.07 2.36
C ILE A 7 -3.16 2.73 1.86
N LEU A 8 -2.43 1.98 2.67
CA LEU A 8 -1.14 1.39 2.32
C LEU A 8 -1.33 -0.03 1.81
N HIS A 9 -0.81 -0.31 0.62
CA HIS A 9 -0.75 -1.65 0.05
C HIS A 9 0.68 -2.18 0.14
N ILE A 10 0.85 -3.34 0.77
CA ILE A 10 2.14 -4.01 0.93
C ILE A 10 2.14 -5.24 0.01
N LEU A 11 2.98 -5.23 -1.01
CA LEU A 11 3.21 -6.35 -1.92
C LEU A 11 4.35 -7.19 -1.35
N ASN A 12 4.07 -8.41 -0.89
CA ASN A 12 5.11 -9.25 -0.27
C ASN A 12 6.05 -9.86 -1.30
N ASP A 13 5.50 -10.31 -2.43
CA ASP A 13 6.20 -11.12 -3.43
C ASP A 13 6.43 -10.39 -4.77
N GLY A 14 6.15 -9.09 -4.80
CA GLY A 14 6.30 -8.24 -5.99
C GLY A 14 4.97 -7.76 -6.57
N ASP A 15 5.07 -6.97 -7.65
CA ASP A 15 3.91 -6.45 -8.36
C ASP A 15 3.34 -7.49 -9.34
N GLU A 16 2.22 -8.09 -8.97
CA GLU A 16 1.40 -8.86 -9.89
C GLU A 16 0.39 -7.95 -10.61
N PRO A 17 0.16 -8.14 -11.93
CA PRO A 17 -0.78 -7.32 -12.69
C PRO A 17 -2.19 -7.25 -12.08
N LEU A 18 -2.64 -8.34 -11.47
CA LEU A 18 -3.95 -8.39 -10.81
C LEU A 18 -4.02 -7.49 -9.57
N TYR A 19 -2.94 -7.37 -8.80
CA TYR A 19 -2.89 -6.49 -7.63
C TYR A 19 -2.99 -5.05 -8.08
N THR A 20 -2.23 -4.67 -9.10
CA THR A 20 -2.31 -3.32 -9.66
C THR A 20 -3.71 -2.99 -10.17
N GLU A 21 -4.39 -3.90 -10.88
CA GLU A 21 -5.78 -3.68 -11.34
C GLU A 21 -6.77 -3.49 -10.18
N ILE A 22 -6.68 -4.32 -9.13
CA ILE A 22 -7.58 -4.21 -7.97
C ILE A 22 -7.30 -2.93 -7.19
N ILE A 23 -6.03 -2.59 -6.98
CA ILE A 23 -5.62 -1.39 -6.27
C ILE A 23 -6.08 -0.14 -7.04
N ASP A 24 -5.93 -0.13 -8.36
CA ASP A 24 -6.39 0.98 -9.22
C ASP A 24 -7.92 1.15 -9.15
N ALA A 25 -8.67 0.06 -9.06
CA ALA A 25 -10.12 0.12 -8.88
C ALA A 25 -10.52 0.70 -7.52
N MET A 26 -9.74 0.45 -6.47
CA MET A 26 -9.95 0.99 -5.11
C MET A 26 -9.55 2.46 -4.97
N ALA A 27 -8.60 2.94 -5.77
CA ALA A 27 -8.02 4.28 -5.67
C ALA A 27 -8.98 5.44 -6.01
N ARG A 28 -10.23 5.16 -6.41
CA ARG A 28 -11.22 6.22 -6.74
C ARG A 28 -11.71 7.02 -5.54
N GLU A 29 -11.52 6.53 -4.31
CA GLU A 29 -12.07 7.17 -3.11
C GLU A 29 -11.01 7.53 -2.05
N ASP A 30 -9.75 7.10 -2.19
CA ASP A 30 -8.72 7.15 -1.14
C ASP A 30 -7.31 7.53 -1.64
N THR A 31 -6.42 7.92 -0.73
CA THR A 31 -5.00 8.17 -1.02
C THR A 31 -4.23 6.85 -1.00
N ARG A 32 -3.53 6.55 -2.10
CA ARG A 32 -2.81 5.29 -2.35
C ARG A 32 -1.33 5.41 -2.04
N GLU A 33 -0.84 4.53 -1.18
CA GLU A 33 0.59 4.26 -0.99
C GLU A 33 0.87 2.78 -1.26
N ILE A 34 1.99 2.45 -1.93
CA ILE A 34 2.40 1.07 -2.20
C ILE A 34 3.84 0.88 -1.75
N ILE A 35 4.07 -0.17 -0.98
CA ILE A 35 5.38 -0.72 -0.67
C ILE A 35 5.49 -2.10 -1.30
N ASP A 36 6.60 -2.36 -1.98
CA ASP A 36 6.92 -3.66 -2.55
C ASP A 36 8.12 -4.26 -1.82
N LEU A 37 7.87 -5.25 -0.97
CA LEU A 37 8.86 -5.92 -0.12
C LEU A 37 9.81 -6.83 -0.88
N SER A 38 9.54 -7.13 -2.16
CA SER A 38 10.49 -7.86 -3.01
C SER A 38 11.71 -7.00 -3.36
N LYS A 39 11.61 -5.67 -3.20
CA LYS A 39 12.71 -4.74 -3.47
C LYS A 39 13.70 -4.72 -2.32
N THR A 40 14.99 -4.76 -2.65
CA THR A 40 16.08 -4.91 -1.68
C THR A 40 16.49 -3.61 -0.97
N ASP A 41 15.91 -2.46 -1.34
CA ASP A 41 16.35 -1.13 -0.88
C ASP A 41 15.24 -0.43 -0.09
N LEU A 42 14.68 -1.13 0.90
CA LEU A 42 13.64 -0.62 1.78
C LEU A 42 14.18 -0.46 3.20
N SER A 43 13.94 0.71 3.80
CA SER A 43 14.17 0.92 5.22
C SER A 43 13.01 0.35 6.02
N TYR A 44 13.30 -0.55 6.96
CA TYR A 44 12.29 -1.06 7.88
C TYR A 44 11.64 0.05 8.71
N ASP A 45 12.40 1.08 9.09
CA ASP A 45 11.88 2.21 9.85
C ASP A 45 10.87 3.00 9.00
N GLU A 46 11.16 3.24 7.72
CA GLU A 46 10.24 3.94 6.80
C GLU A 46 8.97 3.12 6.51
N ILE A 47 9.07 1.79 6.49
CA ILE A 47 7.90 0.91 6.36
C ILE A 47 7.02 1.02 7.61
N ILE A 48 7.61 1.00 8.80
CA ILE A 48 6.88 1.12 10.07
C ILE A 48 6.18 2.47 10.13
N ASP A 49 6.86 3.55 9.75
CA ASP A 49 6.29 4.90 9.75
C ASP A 49 5.07 4.97 8.81
N GLN A 50 5.18 4.44 7.58
CA GLN A 50 4.06 4.38 6.63
C GLN A 50 2.87 3.55 7.15
N ILE A 51 3.14 2.44 7.86
CA ILE A 51 2.10 1.62 8.49
C ILE A 51 1.36 2.42 9.58
N VAL A 52 2.10 3.14 10.42
CA VAL A 52 1.53 3.92 11.55
C VAL A 52 0.71 5.12 11.05
N GLU A 53 1.12 5.73 9.95
CA GLU A 53 0.44 6.89 9.39
C GLU A 53 -0.83 6.55 8.59
N SER A 54 -0.96 5.30 8.15
CA SER A 54 -2.07 4.83 7.33
C SER A 54 -3.34 4.56 8.14
N ASP A 55 -4.49 4.88 7.56
CA ASP A 55 -5.80 4.52 8.15
C ASP A 55 -6.12 3.03 7.95
N LYS A 56 -5.57 2.42 6.90
CA LYS A 56 -5.74 0.99 6.58
C LYS A 56 -4.48 0.44 5.91
N VAL A 57 -4.14 -0.81 6.22
CA VAL A 57 -3.05 -1.55 5.58
C VAL A 57 -3.62 -2.82 4.96
N ILE A 58 -3.26 -3.10 3.71
CA ILE A 58 -3.64 -4.30 2.97
C ILE A 58 -2.37 -4.99 2.49
N SER A 59 -2.20 -6.25 2.86
CA SER A 59 -1.06 -7.06 2.44
C SER A 59 -1.48 -8.04 1.35
N TRP A 60 -0.67 -8.14 0.30
CA TRP A 60 -0.87 -8.98 -0.87
C TRP A 60 0.23 -10.04 -0.92
N GLN A 61 -0.15 -11.30 -1.10
CA GLN A 61 0.77 -12.44 -1.26
C GLN A 61 0.75 -12.87 -2.72
#